data_AF-X5QUT2-F1
#
_entry.id   AF-X5QUT2-F1
#
_cell.length_a   1.000
_cell.length_b   1.000
_cell.length_c   1.000
_cell.angle_alpha   90.00
_cell.angle_beta   90.00
_cell.angle_gamma   90.00
#
_symmetry.space_group_name_H-M   'P 1'
#
loop_
_entity.id
_entity.type
_entity.pdbx_description
1 polymer ?
#
loop_
_entity_poly.entity_id
_entity_poly.type
_entity_poly.pdbx_seq_one_letter_code
_entity_poly.pdbx_strand_id
1 'polypeptide(L)'
;MEVDWAEIRANRYASAPPPPEWPAGIKVTSLEGLTLLGMHPVTNQLYWDGQELATVKRLANFERGMALAVTIATVVLALIEVGRAAGWITT
;
A
#
# COMPACT_ATOMS: atom_id res chain seq x y z
N MET A 1 -16.37 32.85 3.48
CA MET A 1 -16.86 32.18 2.26
C MET A 1 -17.25 30.78 2.71
N GLU A 2 -18.53 30.45 2.63
CA GLU A 2 -19.01 29.11 2.99
C GLU A 2 -18.72 28.17 1.82
N VAL A 3 -18.22 26.97 2.12
CA VAL A 3 -17.87 25.99 1.09
C VAL A 3 -19.15 25.27 0.67
N ASP A 4 -19.50 25.35 -0.62
CA ASP A 4 -20.61 24.57 -1.17
C ASP A 4 -20.18 23.11 -1.41
N TRP A 5 -20.53 22.25 -0.46
CA TRP A 5 -20.21 20.83 -0.54
C TRP A 5 -21.04 20.06 -1.56
N ALA A 6 -22.20 20.57 -1.99
CA ALA A 6 -23.02 19.92 -3.00
C ALA A 6 -22.39 20.10 -4.39
N GLU A 7 -21.91 21.31 -4.68
CA GLU A 7 -21.18 21.62 -5.91
C GLU A 7 -19.89 20.78 -6.03
N ILE A 8 -19.10 20.69 -4.97
CA ILE A 8 -17.87 19.89 -4.94
C ILE A 8 -18.17 18.40 -5.22
N ARG A 9 -19.23 17.84 -4.63
CA ARG A 9 -19.60 16.44 -4.86
C ARG A 9 -20.11 16.20 -6.28
N ALA A 10 -20.83 17.16 -6.86
CA ALA A 10 -21.28 17.09 -8.25
C ALA A 10 -20.10 17.09 -9.22
N ASN A 11 -19.05 17.85 -8.92
CA ASN A 11 -17.87 18.03 -9.76
C ASN A 11 -16.68 17.16 -9.33
N ARG A 12 -16.89 16.01 -8.67
CA ARG A 12 -15.82 15.16 -8.10
C ARG A 12 -14.77 14.67 -9.11
N TYR A 13 -15.16 14.45 -10.37
CA TYR A 13 -14.28 13.89 -11.40
C TYR A 13 -13.89 14.95 -12.42
N ALA A 14 -12.64 14.90 -12.88
CA ALA A 14 -12.20 15.73 -13.98
C ALA A 14 -12.87 15.29 -15.29
N SER A 15 -13.10 16.23 -16.20
CA SER A 15 -13.58 15.93 -17.56
C SER A 15 -12.50 15.32 -18.44
N ALA A 16 -11.23 15.39 -18.03
CA ALA A 16 -10.11 14.82 -18.77
C ALA A 16 -10.11 13.28 -18.68
N PRO A 17 -9.78 12.57 -19.78
CA PRO A 17 -9.63 11.13 -19.74
C PRO A 17 -8.45 10.72 -18.85
N PRO A 18 -8.53 9.55 -18.17
CA PRO A 18 -7.38 8.99 -17.46
C PRO A 18 -6.26 8.61 -18.43
N PRO A 19 -5.00 8.55 -17.97
CA PRO A 19 -3.90 7.98 -18.74
C PRO A 19 -4.22 6.56 -19.24
N PRO A 20 -3.80 6.19 -20.45
CA PRO A 20 -4.17 4.91 -21.07
C PRO A 20 -3.63 3.67 -20.35
N GLU A 21 -2.55 3.82 -19.58
CA GLU A 21 -1.94 2.75 -18.79
C GLU A 21 -2.69 2.45 -17.48
N TRP A 22 -3.68 3.28 -17.11
CA TRP A 22 -4.47 3.06 -15.91
C TRP A 22 -5.48 1.92 -16.12
N PRO A 23 -5.80 1.15 -15.07
CA PRO A 23 -6.86 0.16 -15.13
C PRO A 23 -8.19 0.72 -15.63
N ALA A 24 -8.94 -0.12 -16.35
CA ALA A 24 -10.25 0.25 -16.88
C ALA A 24 -11.23 0.69 -15.78
N GLY A 25 -12.01 1.73 -16.06
CA GLY A 25 -13.04 2.25 -15.15
C GLY A 25 -12.53 3.26 -14.11
N ILE A 26 -11.23 3.57 -14.07
CA ILE A 26 -10.70 4.64 -13.22
C ILE A 26 -11.03 6.01 -13.84
N LYS A 27 -11.46 6.96 -13.01
CA LYS A 27 -11.67 8.37 -13.39
C LYS A 27 -10.67 9.25 -12.67
N VAL A 28 -10.18 10.28 -13.36
CA VAL A 28 -9.32 11.30 -12.75
C VAL A 28 -10.15 12.18 -11.83
N THR A 29 -9.58 12.56 -10.69
CA THR A 29 -10.21 13.48 -9.73
C THR A 29 -9.99 14.94 -10.17
N SER A 30 -11.02 15.78 -10.03
CA SER A 30 -10.92 17.23 -10.29
C SER A 30 -10.27 17.99 -9.13
N LEU A 31 -9.96 19.27 -9.30
CA LEU A 31 -9.41 20.08 -8.21
C LEU A 31 -10.41 20.22 -7.05
N GLU A 32 -11.70 20.37 -7.38
CA GLU A 32 -12.80 20.42 -6.41
C GLU A 32 -12.91 19.07 -5.69
N GLY A 33 -12.86 17.96 -6.42
CA GLY A 33 -12.91 16.62 -5.86
C GLY A 33 -11.80 16.31 -4.87
N LEU A 34 -10.60 16.91 -5.04
CA LEU A 34 -9.50 16.76 -4.08
C LEU A 34 -9.82 17.32 -2.69
N THR A 35 -10.73 18.29 -2.58
CA THR A 35 -11.15 18.81 -1.26
C THR A 35 -11.95 17.80 -0.43
N LEU A 36 -12.44 16.72 -1.05
CA LEU A 36 -13.08 15.60 -0.37
C LEU A 36 -12.07 14.63 0.25
N LEU A 37 -10.77 14.76 -0.08
CA LEU A 37 -9.70 13.96 0.49
C LEU A 37 -9.26 14.57 1.83
N GLY A 38 -9.39 13.79 2.91
CA GLY A 38 -9.00 14.18 4.25
C GLY A 38 -7.99 13.22 4.85
N MET A 39 -7.26 13.69 5.86
CA MET A 39 -6.37 12.86 6.67
C MET A 39 -6.70 13.06 8.15
N HIS A 40 -6.81 11.97 8.89
CA HIS A 40 -6.99 12.05 10.33
C HIS A 40 -5.63 12.37 11.00
N PRO A 41 -5.50 13.46 11.77
CA PRO A 41 -4.19 13.98 12.22
C PRO A 41 -3.47 13.08 13.22
N VAL A 42 -4.21 12.26 13.98
CA VAL A 42 -3.63 11.34 14.98
C VAL A 42 -3.31 9.97 14.38
N THR A 43 -4.25 9.34 13.67
CA THR A 43 -4.11 7.98 13.15
C THR A 43 -3.42 7.92 11.78
N ASN A 44 -3.26 9.05 11.09
CA ASN A 44 -2.76 9.15 9.71
C ASN A 44 -3.59 8.33 8.70
N GLN A 45 -4.84 8.03 9.02
CA GLN A 45 -5.77 7.37 8.09
C GLN A 45 -6.24 8.36 7.03
N LEU A 46 -6.31 7.90 5.79
CA LEU A 46 -6.85 8.67 4.66
C LEU A 46 -8.36 8.44 4.57
N TYR A 47 -9.10 9.51 4.31
CA TYR A 47 -10.54 9.49 4.13
C TYR A 47 -10.91 10.14 2.81
N TRP A 48 -11.93 9.61 2.16
CA TRP A 48 -12.57 10.21 1.00
C TRP A 48 -14.04 10.45 1.29
N ASP A 49 -14.46 11.71 1.31
CA ASP A 49 -15.85 12.10 1.63
C ASP A 49 -16.35 11.43 2.94
N GLY A 50 -15.46 11.38 3.95
CA GLY A 50 -15.73 10.76 5.25
C GLY A 50 -15.62 9.24 5.31
N GLN A 51 -15.39 8.55 4.19
CA GLN A 51 -15.15 7.11 4.18
C GLN A 51 -13.66 6.79 4.26
N GLU A 52 -13.27 5.89 5.17
CA GLU A 52 -11.87 5.49 5.29
C GLU A 52 -11.40 4.78 4.02
N LEU A 53 -10.33 5.30 3.41
CA LEU A 53 -9.67 4.66 2.29
C LEU A 53 -8.81 3.51 2.81
N ALA A 54 -9.13 2.29 2.37
CA ALA A 54 -8.28 1.13 2.60
C ALA A 54 -6.95 1.33 1.85
N THR A 55 -5.97 1.93 2.52
CA THR A 55 -4.59 1.91 2.07
C THR A 55 -4.09 0.49 2.29
N VAL A 56 -4.14 -0.32 1.23
CA VAL A 56 -3.53 -1.64 1.27
C VAL A 56 -2.02 -1.40 1.43
N LYS A 57 -1.52 -1.43 2.67
CA LYS A 57 -0.09 -1.62 2.97
C LYS A 57 0.26 -3.04 2.56
N ARG A 58 0.23 -3.32 1.26
CA ARG A 58 0.66 -4.59 0.74
C ARG A 58 2.17 -4.57 0.88
N LEU A 59 2.71 -5.34 1.84
CA LEU A 59 4.09 -5.79 1.70
C LEU A 59 4.19 -6.36 0.29
N ALA A 60 5.00 -5.75 -0.56
CA ALA A 60 5.09 -6.14 -1.95
C ALA A 60 5.46 -7.63 -2.01
N ASN A 61 5.02 -8.35 -3.05
CA ASN A 61 5.39 -9.76 -3.21
C ASN A 61 6.92 -9.96 -3.11
N PHE A 62 7.69 -8.92 -3.47
CA PHE A 62 9.13 -8.83 -3.30
C PHE A 62 9.59 -8.92 -1.83
N GLU A 63 8.99 -8.14 -0.91
CA GLU A 63 9.34 -8.16 0.51
C GLU A 63 9.01 -9.50 1.17
N ARG A 64 7.89 -10.13 0.75
CA ARG A 64 7.56 -11.49 1.18
C ARG A 64 8.57 -12.52 0.68
N GLY A 65 9.04 -12.37 -0.56
CA GLY A 65 10.10 -13.20 -1.12
C GLY A 65 11.43 -13.05 -0.36
N MET A 66 11.81 -11.82 -0.02
CA MET A 66 13.01 -11.56 0.79
C MET A 66 12.91 -12.16 2.19
N ALA A 67 11.75 -12.00 2.86
CA ALA A 67 11.54 -12.58 4.18
C ALA A 67 11.64 -14.12 4.16
N LEU A 68 11.10 -14.76 3.11
CA LEU A 68 11.20 -16.20 2.92
C LEU A 68 12.66 -16.63 2.70
N ALA A 69 13.42 -15.93 1.85
CA ALA A 69 14.82 -16.23 1.58
C ALA A 69 15.69 -16.13 2.85
N VAL A 70 15.49 -15.07 3.65
CA VAL A 70 16.20 -14.88 4.93
C VAL A 70 15.86 -16.00 5.92
N THR A 71 14.59 -16.38 6.01
CA THR A 71 14.14 -17.47 6.89
C THR A 71 14.80 -18.80 6.49
N ILE A 72 14.81 -19.14 5.19
CA ILE A 72 15.44 -20.36 4.69
C ILE A 72 16.94 -20.35 4.99
N ALA A 73 17.63 -19.25 4.68
CA ALA A 73 19.07 -19.13 4.95
C ALA A 73 19.39 -19.31 6.44
N THR A 74 18.58 -18.73 7.32
CA THR A 74 18.74 -18.84 8.77
C THR A 74 18.57 -20.27 9.26
N VAL A 75 17.57 -20.99 8.77
CA VAL A 75 17.34 -22.41 9.11
C VAL A 75 18.49 -23.29 8.62
N VAL A 76 18.96 -23.08 7.39
CA VAL A 76 20.09 -23.85 6.83
C VAL A 76 21.36 -23.64 7.65
N LEU A 77 21.68 -22.39 7.99
CA LEU A 77 22.84 -22.07 8.83
C LEU A 77 22.72 -22.70 10.22
N ALA A 78 21.54 -22.66 10.84
CA ALA A 78 21.31 -23.30 12.13
C ALA A 78 21.54 -24.82 12.07
N LEU A 79 21.08 -25.50 11.02
CA LEU A 79 21.28 -26.93 10.84
C LEU A 79 22.76 -27.28 10.60
N ILE A 80 23.47 -26.47 9.81
CA ILE A 80 24.91 -26.63 9.60
C ILE A 80 25.65 -26.50 10.94
N GLU A 81 25.31 -25.49 11.74
CA GLU A 81 25.97 -25.26 13.02
C GLU A 81 25.74 -26.41 14.01
N VAL A 82 24.51 -26.93 14.07
CA VAL A 82 24.19 -28.13 14.86
C VAL A 82 24.96 -29.36 14.36
N GLY A 83 25.05 -29.54 13.04
CA GLY A 83 25.80 -30.64 12.44
C GLY A 83 27.30 -30.56 12.69
N ARG A 84 27.88 -29.34 12.70
CA ARG A 84 29.28 -29.09 13.10
C ARG A 84 29.47 -29.43 14.58
N ALA A 85 28.59 -28.95 15.46
CA ALA A 85 28.67 -29.19 16.90
C ALA A 85 28.55 -30.69 17.25
N ALA A 86 27.75 -31.44 16.50
CA ALA A 86 27.60 -32.89 16.66
C ALA A 86 28.72 -33.71 15.98
N GLY A 87 29.64 -33.07 15.25
CA GLY A 87 30.74 -33.74 14.53
C GLY A 87 30.32 -34.48 13.26
N TRP A 88 29.10 -34.24 12.76
CA TRP A 88 28.59 -34.86 11.53
C TRP A 88 29.05 -34.15 10.25
N ILE A 89 29.46 -32.88 10.37
CA ILE A 89 29.91 -32.05 9.25
C ILE A 89 31.36 -31.62 9.54
N THR A 90 32.29 -32.03 8.67
CA THR A 90 33.75 -31.88 8.88
C THR A 90 34.40 -30.84 7.96
N THR A 91 33.63 -30.02 7.26
CA THR A 91 34.18 -28.99 6.35
C THR A 91 34.49 -27.69 7.07
#